data_AF-A0A418FW84-F1
#
_entry.id   AF-A0A418FW84-F1
#
_cell.length_a   1.000
_cell.length_b   1.000
_cell.length_c   1.000
_cell.angle_alpha   90.00
_cell.angle_beta   90.00
_cell.angle_gamma   90.00
#
_symmetry.space_group_name_H-M   'P 1'
#
loop_
_entity.id
_entity.type
_entity.pdbx_description
1 polymer ?
#
loop_
_entity_poly.entity_id
_entity_poly.type
_entity_poly.pdbx_seq_one_letter_code
_entity_poly.pdbx_strand_id
1 'polypeptide(L)'
;MDTSLAAFESCQHASLTASPWTVPVTFCLAVTVLLSYLFPFLVSKPPPTNRRLKRRLTTTGLTTLLTETDTNLSILFSITVLDKIVSKETLVAQLRSRLEPAFFVRFRSRVVGRDFCLVEDFDVADHITVHQLDTSQDVHEYAETLNNVPLDMAMPLWKLHMVHVNDQTFLLWRLHHCLGDGQS
;
A
#
# COMPACT_ATOMS: atom_id res chain seq x y z
N MET A 1 -83.48 -27.31 5.62
CA MET A 1 -83.19 -27.20 7.07
C MET A 1 -81.81 -26.61 7.17
N ASP A 2 -81.76 -25.29 7.10
CA ASP A 2 -80.53 -24.51 7.03
C ASP A 2 -79.95 -24.35 8.43
N THR A 3 -78.67 -24.68 8.58
CA THR A 3 -77.91 -24.45 9.80
C THR A 3 -77.15 -23.14 9.66
N SER A 4 -77.54 -22.16 10.47
CA SER A 4 -76.79 -20.92 10.67
C SER A 4 -76.49 -20.73 12.14
N LEU A 5 -75.25 -20.28 12.38
CA LEU A 5 -74.82 -19.34 13.41
C LEU A 5 -74.69 -19.77 14.88
N ALA A 6 -73.49 -19.42 15.34
CA ALA A 6 -73.18 -18.67 16.56
C ALA A 6 -72.51 -19.45 17.70
N ALA A 7 -71.23 -19.14 17.82
CA ALA A 7 -70.32 -19.42 18.90
C ALA A 7 -70.71 -18.69 20.19
N PHE A 8 -70.31 -19.26 21.34
CA PHE A 8 -69.93 -18.49 22.52
C PHE A 8 -68.81 -19.22 23.28
N GLU A 9 -67.60 -18.66 23.12
CA GLU A 9 -66.56 -18.38 24.12
C GLU A 9 -66.26 -19.36 25.27
N SER A 10 -64.99 -19.76 25.36
CA SER A 10 -64.24 -19.61 26.62
C SER A 10 -62.73 -19.54 26.33
N CYS A 11 -62.13 -18.41 26.68
CA CYS A 11 -60.70 -18.15 26.64
C CYS A 11 -60.10 -18.57 27.98
N GLN A 12 -59.10 -19.46 27.99
CA GLN A 12 -58.28 -19.73 29.18
C GLN A 12 -56.79 -19.54 28.88
N HIS A 13 -56.18 -18.77 29.78
CA HIS A 13 -54.78 -18.33 29.82
C HIS A 13 -53.76 -19.46 29.61
N ALA A 14 -52.91 -19.33 28.59
CA ALA A 14 -51.68 -20.11 28.46
C ALA A 14 -50.58 -19.48 29.31
N SER A 15 -50.22 -20.15 30.40
CA SER A 15 -49.07 -19.79 31.26
C SER A 15 -47.79 -20.35 30.63
N LEU A 16 -46.91 -19.48 30.14
CA LEU A 16 -45.59 -19.87 29.62
C LEU A 16 -44.69 -20.30 30.79
N THR A 17 -44.60 -21.60 31.05
CA THR A 17 -43.62 -22.17 31.98
C THR A 17 -42.30 -22.38 31.24
N ALA A 18 -41.27 -21.63 31.61
CA ALA A 18 -39.94 -21.81 31.05
C ALA A 18 -39.37 -23.16 31.49
N SER A 19 -38.98 -24.00 30.52
CA SER A 19 -38.39 -25.32 30.74
C SER A 19 -37.08 -25.22 31.57
N PRO A 20 -36.81 -26.17 32.50
CA PRO A 20 -35.65 -26.12 33.41
C PRO A 20 -34.27 -26.09 32.72
N TRP A 21 -34.22 -26.31 31.40
CA TRP A 21 -33.01 -26.29 30.59
C TRP A 21 -32.76 -24.95 29.87
N THR A 22 -33.70 -24.02 29.90
CA THR A 22 -33.59 -22.74 29.16
C THR A 22 -32.50 -21.82 29.71
N VAL A 23 -32.38 -21.73 31.05
CA VAL A 23 -31.36 -20.91 31.72
C VAL A 23 -29.93 -21.43 31.47
N PRO A 24 -29.61 -22.73 31.63
CA PRO A 24 -28.24 -23.21 31.36
C PRO A 24 -27.86 -23.12 29.87
N VAL A 25 -28.80 -23.34 28.94
CA VAL A 25 -28.51 -23.23 27.49
C VAL A 25 -28.25 -21.78 27.07
N THR A 26 -29.05 -20.84 27.57
CA THR A 26 -28.85 -19.40 27.28
C THR A 26 -27.54 -18.88 27.88
N PHE A 27 -27.17 -19.35 29.08
CA PHE A 27 -25.87 -19.02 29.68
C PHE A 27 -24.69 -19.56 28.87
N CYS A 28 -24.73 -20.83 28.42
CA CYS A 28 -23.68 -21.42 27.60
C CYS A 28 -23.50 -20.68 26.25
N LEU A 29 -24.61 -20.28 25.60
CA LEU A 29 -24.58 -19.48 24.38
C LEU A 29 -23.99 -18.08 24.61
N ALA A 30 -24.38 -17.40 25.69
CA ALA A 30 -23.84 -16.08 26.03
C ALA A 30 -22.33 -16.14 26.29
N VAL A 31 -21.85 -17.19 26.99
CA VAL A 31 -20.42 -17.39 27.27
C VAL A 31 -19.64 -17.70 26.00
N THR A 32 -20.17 -18.52 25.09
CA THR A 32 -19.49 -18.81 23.80
C THR A 32 -19.41 -17.58 22.90
N VAL A 33 -20.47 -16.78 22.85
CA VAL A 33 -20.47 -15.51 22.12
C VAL A 33 -19.46 -14.54 22.73
N LEU A 34 -19.45 -14.36 24.06
CA LEU A 34 -18.48 -13.50 24.75
C LEU A 34 -17.02 -13.95 24.50
N LEU A 35 -16.76 -15.26 24.60
CA LEU A 35 -15.44 -15.83 24.31
C LEU A 35 -15.02 -15.59 22.85
N SER A 36 -15.95 -15.69 21.90
CA SER A 36 -15.67 -15.42 20.48
C SER A 36 -15.29 -13.96 20.19
N TYR A 37 -15.81 -13.01 20.97
CA TYR A 37 -15.45 -11.59 20.87
C TYR A 37 -14.13 -11.25 21.58
N LEU A 38 -13.74 -12.02 22.60
CA LEU A 38 -12.51 -11.79 23.37
C LEU A 38 -11.29 -12.53 22.79
N PHE A 39 -11.50 -13.65 22.09
CA PHE A 39 -10.43 -14.46 21.48
C PHE A 39 -9.54 -13.69 20.47
N PRO A 40 -10.07 -12.81 19.59
CA PRO A 40 -9.26 -12.06 18.64
C PRO A 40 -8.27 -11.11 19.31
N PHE A 41 -8.59 -10.62 20.51
CA PHE A 41 -7.73 -9.69 21.26
C PHE A 41 -6.61 -10.43 22.00
N LEU A 42 -6.89 -11.59 22.57
CA LEU A 42 -5.92 -12.39 23.33
C LEU A 42 -4.88 -13.10 22.45
N VAL A 43 -5.17 -13.34 21.17
CA VAL A 43 -4.29 -14.06 20.22
C VAL A 43 -3.65 -13.11 19.20
N SER A 44 -3.69 -11.80 19.41
CA SER A 44 -2.90 -10.86 18.61
C SER A 44 -1.47 -10.82 19.14
N LYS A 45 -0.60 -11.73 18.66
CA LYS A 45 0.85 -11.56 18.87
C LYS A 45 1.26 -10.23 18.22
N PRO A 46 1.91 -9.30 18.95
CA PRO A 46 2.47 -8.13 18.31
C PRO A 46 3.43 -8.60 17.20
N PRO A 47 3.39 -7.99 16.01
CA PRO A 47 4.30 -8.38 14.94
C PRO A 47 5.74 -8.28 15.45
N PRO A 48 6.61 -9.25 15.12
CA PRO A 48 8.00 -9.23 15.59
C PRO A 48 8.65 -7.93 15.14
N THR A 49 9.00 -7.08 16.10
CA THR A 49 9.47 -5.70 15.94
C THR A 49 10.85 -5.58 15.30
N ASN A 50 11.51 -6.71 14.97
CA ASN A 50 12.89 -6.70 14.50
C ASN A 50 13.19 -7.74 13.42
N ARG A 51 12.19 -8.12 12.61
CA ARG A 51 12.47 -8.86 11.38
C ARG A 51 12.83 -7.83 10.31
N ARG A 52 14.12 -7.71 9.94
CA ARG A 52 14.51 -7.04 8.69
C ARG A 52 13.58 -7.57 7.61
N LEU A 53 12.70 -6.70 7.10
CA LEU A 53 11.68 -7.07 6.11
C LEU A 53 12.40 -7.40 4.80
N LYS A 54 12.93 -8.61 4.71
CA LYS A 54 13.49 -9.17 3.48
C LYS A 54 12.33 -9.69 2.65
N ARG A 55 11.97 -8.94 1.62
CA ARG A 55 11.04 -9.39 0.59
C ARG A 55 11.85 -9.89 -0.59
N ARG A 56 11.62 -11.13 -1.01
CA ARG A 56 12.26 -11.65 -2.22
C ARG A 56 11.71 -10.94 -3.46
N LEU A 57 12.57 -10.73 -4.45
CA LEU A 57 12.16 -10.31 -5.79
C LEU A 57 11.20 -11.32 -6.40
N THR A 58 10.23 -10.83 -7.18
CA THR A 58 9.43 -11.68 -8.06
C THR A 58 10.33 -12.24 -9.18
N THR A 59 9.92 -13.31 -9.84
CA THR A 59 10.66 -13.84 -10.99
C THR A 59 10.77 -12.77 -12.08
N THR A 60 9.67 -12.07 -12.39
CA THR A 60 9.66 -10.98 -13.38
C THR A 60 10.62 -9.86 -13.00
N GLY A 61 10.58 -9.40 -11.74
CA GLY A 61 11.48 -8.33 -11.29
C GLY A 61 12.95 -8.75 -11.21
N LEU A 62 13.23 -10.04 -11.03
CA LEU A 62 14.59 -10.57 -11.14
C LEU A 62 15.05 -10.63 -12.60
N THR A 63 14.18 -11.04 -13.52
CA THR A 63 14.53 -11.12 -14.95
C THR A 63 15.00 -9.77 -15.46
N THR A 64 14.33 -8.67 -15.09
CA THR A 64 14.75 -7.34 -15.55
C THR A 64 16.15 -6.95 -15.10
N LEU A 65 16.54 -7.31 -13.87
CA LEU A 65 17.92 -7.14 -13.38
C LEU A 65 18.93 -8.01 -14.14
N LEU A 66 18.54 -9.21 -14.56
CA LEU A 66 19.43 -10.15 -15.25
C LEU A 66 19.58 -9.86 -16.74
N THR A 67 18.57 -9.24 -17.36
CA THR A 67 18.54 -8.94 -18.79
C THR A 67 18.87 -7.47 -19.11
N GLU A 68 19.00 -6.62 -18.09
CA GLU A 68 19.46 -5.24 -18.26
C GLU A 68 20.88 -5.21 -18.83
N THR A 69 21.12 -4.25 -19.72
CA THR A 69 22.43 -3.96 -20.29
C THR A 69 22.62 -2.45 -20.34
N ASP A 70 23.85 -1.97 -20.50
CA ASP A 70 24.16 -0.54 -20.60
C ASP A 70 23.41 0.17 -21.74
N THR A 71 22.98 -0.58 -22.78
CA THR A 71 22.21 -0.07 -23.93
C THR A 71 20.70 -0.31 -23.83
N ASN A 72 20.24 -1.06 -22.81
CA ASN A 72 18.83 -1.39 -22.60
C ASN A 72 18.57 -1.45 -21.09
N LEU A 73 18.44 -0.26 -20.50
CA LEU A 73 18.13 -0.09 -19.09
C LEU A 73 16.67 -0.48 -18.83
N SER A 74 16.43 -1.24 -17.78
CA SER A 74 15.09 -1.65 -17.33
C SER A 74 14.45 -0.56 -16.46
N ILE A 75 14.40 0.67 -16.98
CA ILE A 75 13.85 1.84 -16.31
C ILE A 75 12.44 2.13 -16.83
N LEU A 76 11.48 2.22 -15.91
CA LEU A 76 10.19 2.88 -16.14
C LEU A 76 10.37 4.38 -15.94
N PHE A 77 9.85 5.16 -16.88
CA PHE A 77 9.86 6.61 -16.85
C PHE A 77 8.43 7.15 -16.91
N SER A 78 8.09 8.06 -15.99
CA SER A 78 6.83 8.79 -15.99
C SER A 78 7.08 10.29 -15.96
N ILE A 79 6.28 11.03 -16.74
CA ILE A 79 6.15 12.48 -16.66
C ILE A 79 4.75 12.77 -16.12
N THR A 80 4.68 13.34 -14.92
CA THR A 80 3.41 13.75 -14.30
C THR A 80 3.40 15.27 -14.17
N VAL A 81 2.34 15.92 -14.65
CA VAL A 81 2.16 17.37 -14.55
C VAL A 81 1.14 17.67 -13.47
N LEU A 82 1.49 18.55 -12.55
CA LEU A 82 0.60 19.11 -11.54
C LEU A 82 0.26 20.55 -11.91
N ASP A 83 -1.01 20.90 -11.86
CA ASP A 83 -1.54 22.21 -12.28
C ASP A 83 -1.09 23.39 -11.41
N LYS A 84 -0.32 23.13 -10.35
CA LYS A 84 0.17 24.13 -9.40
C LYS A 84 1.62 23.88 -9.03
N ILE A 85 2.29 24.93 -8.57
CA ILE A 85 3.59 24.83 -7.90
C ILE A 85 3.45 24.06 -6.59
N VAL A 86 4.21 22.98 -6.45
CA VAL A 86 4.30 22.14 -5.26
C VAL A 86 5.72 22.18 -4.72
N SER A 87 5.90 22.47 -3.44
CA SER A 87 7.23 22.49 -2.84
C SER A 87 7.81 21.09 -2.66
N LYS A 88 9.16 20.97 -2.64
CA LYS A 88 9.83 19.69 -2.39
C LYS A 88 9.38 19.09 -1.06
N GLU A 89 9.23 19.91 -0.03
CA GLU A 89 8.85 19.50 1.33
C GLU A 89 7.45 18.88 1.34
N THR A 90 6.52 19.48 0.59
CA THR A 90 5.15 18.98 0.45
C THR A 90 5.15 17.61 -0.23
N LEU A 91 5.90 17.47 -1.32
CA LEU A 91 6.02 16.20 -2.05
C LEU A 91 6.71 15.12 -1.18
N VAL A 92 7.77 15.49 -0.46
CA VAL A 92 8.48 14.60 0.48
C VAL A 92 7.52 14.11 1.56
N ALA A 93 6.74 14.99 2.18
CA ALA A 93 5.79 14.61 3.22
C ALA A 93 4.71 13.63 2.70
N GLN A 94 4.17 13.91 1.51
CA GLN A 94 3.19 13.04 0.86
C GLN A 94 3.78 11.67 0.53
N LEU A 95 4.92 11.61 -0.16
CA LEU A 95 5.57 10.36 -0.53
C LEU A 95 5.99 9.55 0.69
N ARG A 96 6.54 10.20 1.73
CA ARG A 96 6.91 9.53 2.99
C ARG A 96 5.72 8.81 3.60
N SER A 97 4.58 9.48 3.72
CA SER A 97 3.35 8.87 4.25
C SER A 97 2.88 7.68 3.39
N ARG A 98 3.10 7.74 2.08
CA ARG A 98 2.67 6.70 1.13
C ARG A 98 3.58 5.47 1.14
N LEU A 99 4.88 5.65 1.42
CA LEU A 99 5.88 4.58 1.46
C LEU A 99 5.98 3.87 2.81
N GLU A 100 5.37 4.42 3.86
CA GLU A 100 5.38 3.86 5.22
C GLU A 100 4.77 2.45 5.33
N PRO A 101 3.64 2.13 4.68
CA PRO A 101 3.05 0.79 4.77
C PRO A 101 4.02 -0.32 4.31
N ALA A 102 3.96 -1.47 4.98
CA ALA A 102 4.83 -2.62 4.69
C ALA A 102 4.75 -3.11 3.23
N PHE A 103 3.63 -2.88 2.55
CA PHE A 103 3.47 -3.17 1.13
C PHE A 103 4.50 -2.45 0.24
N PHE A 104 4.85 -1.21 0.60
CA PHE A 104 5.79 -0.37 -0.16
C PHE A 104 7.23 -0.46 0.32
N VAL A 105 7.57 -1.42 1.20
CA VAL A 105 8.94 -1.60 1.73
C VAL A 105 10.01 -1.70 0.65
N ARG A 106 9.69 -2.23 -0.53
CA ARG A 106 10.59 -2.34 -1.68
C ARG A 106 11.12 -0.98 -2.17
N PHE A 107 10.34 0.10 -2.04
CA PHE A 107 10.76 1.45 -2.40
C PHE A 107 11.71 2.10 -1.39
N ARG A 108 11.86 1.48 -0.20
CA ARG A 108 12.81 1.87 0.84
C ARG A 108 13.99 0.90 0.94
N SER A 109 14.07 -0.03 -0.01
CA SER A 109 15.02 -1.13 0.02
C SER A 109 15.92 -1.08 -1.21
N ARG A 110 17.19 -1.40 -1.01
CA ARG A 110 18.12 -1.72 -2.10
C ARG A 110 18.03 -3.20 -2.45
N VAL A 111 18.50 -3.57 -3.63
CA VAL A 111 18.55 -4.97 -4.07
C VAL A 111 19.88 -5.60 -3.69
N VAL A 112 19.85 -6.76 -3.03
CA VAL A 112 21.04 -7.56 -2.71
C VAL A 112 20.78 -9.01 -3.12
N GLY A 113 21.46 -9.45 -4.18
CA GLY A 113 21.20 -10.75 -4.78
C GLY A 113 19.76 -10.85 -5.28
N ARG A 114 18.93 -11.62 -4.56
CA ARG A 114 17.51 -11.85 -4.92
C ARG A 114 16.52 -11.21 -3.95
N ASP A 115 17.00 -10.38 -3.02
CA ASP A 115 16.20 -9.83 -1.93
C ASP A 115 16.19 -8.30 -1.95
N PHE A 116 15.03 -7.73 -1.62
CA PHE A 116 14.92 -6.36 -1.14
C PHE A 116 15.42 -6.30 0.30
N CYS A 117 16.46 -5.49 0.52
CA CYS A 117 17.01 -5.21 1.83
C CYS A 117 16.74 -3.75 2.21
N LEU A 118 15.98 -3.55 3.28
CA LEU A 118 15.67 -2.22 3.81
C LEU A 118 16.96 -1.41 4.06
N VAL A 119 16.95 -0.15 3.64
CA VAL A 119 17.98 0.82 3.98
C VAL A 119 17.59 1.47 5.32
N GLU A 120 18.48 1.40 6.31
CA GLU A 120 18.18 1.79 7.69
C GLU A 120 17.87 3.29 7.79
N ASP A 121 18.70 4.14 7.17
CA ASP A 121 18.53 5.60 7.16
C ASP A 121 17.90 6.10 5.86
N PHE A 122 16.89 5.38 5.35
CA PHE A 122 16.20 5.80 4.14
C PHE A 122 15.48 7.14 4.34
N ASP A 123 15.88 8.16 3.58
CA ASP A 123 15.09 9.39 3.42
C ASP A 123 14.57 9.55 1.98
N VAL A 124 13.28 9.88 1.89
CA VAL A 124 12.59 10.22 0.66
C VAL A 124 13.22 11.47 0.02
N ALA A 125 13.68 12.42 0.84
CA ALA A 125 14.25 13.67 0.35
C ALA A 125 15.51 13.47 -0.51
N ASP A 126 16.28 12.40 -0.26
CA ASP A 126 17.50 12.04 -0.99
C ASP A 126 17.23 11.49 -2.40
N HIS A 127 15.97 11.13 -2.66
CA HIS A 127 15.52 10.57 -3.93
C HIS A 127 14.83 11.63 -4.80
N ILE A 128 14.68 12.86 -4.30
CA ILE A 128 14.01 13.96 -4.98
C ILE A 128 15.00 15.10 -5.26
N THR A 129 15.24 15.37 -6.54
CA THR A 129 16.08 16.48 -6.99
C THR A 129 15.20 17.58 -7.56
N VAL A 130 15.34 18.81 -7.07
CA VAL A 130 14.74 19.97 -7.74
C VAL A 130 15.69 20.44 -8.82
N HIS A 131 15.22 20.50 -10.05
CA HIS A 131 16.00 20.96 -11.18
C HIS A 131 15.40 22.23 -11.75
N GLN A 132 16.27 23.21 -11.99
CA GLN A 132 15.93 24.43 -12.70
C GLN A 132 16.40 24.24 -14.14
N LEU A 133 15.47 24.38 -15.10
CA LEU A 133 15.81 24.31 -16.51
C LEU A 133 16.64 25.54 -16.89
N ASP A 134 17.63 25.33 -17.75
CA ASP A 134 18.28 26.42 -18.45
C ASP A 134 17.29 27.11 -19.40
N THR A 135 17.50 28.40 -19.71
CA THR A 135 16.54 29.19 -20.51
C THR A 135 16.26 28.60 -21.91
N SER A 136 17.18 27.78 -22.43
CA SER A 136 17.05 27.12 -23.74
C SER A 136 16.53 25.68 -23.66
N GLN A 137 16.31 25.11 -22.48
CA GLN A 137 16.02 23.69 -22.30
C GLN A 137 14.52 23.45 -22.09
N ASP A 138 13.95 22.53 -22.86
CA ASP A 138 12.59 22.04 -22.61
C ASP A 138 12.57 20.91 -21.55
N VAL A 139 11.44 20.77 -20.85
CA VAL A 139 11.29 19.72 -19.83
C VAL A 139 11.39 18.31 -20.41
N HIS A 140 10.95 18.11 -21.66
CA HIS A 140 11.06 16.83 -22.35
C HIS A 140 12.51 16.54 -22.76
N GLU A 141 13.26 17.54 -23.20
CA GLU A 141 14.70 17.39 -23.47
C GLU A 141 15.44 16.99 -22.19
N TYR A 142 15.13 17.64 -21.06
CA TYR A 142 15.69 17.23 -19.78
C TYR A 142 15.28 15.79 -19.42
N ALA A 143 14.01 15.42 -19.61
CA ALA A 143 13.53 14.06 -19.36
C ALA A 143 14.30 13.01 -20.19
N GLU A 144 14.60 13.30 -21.46
CA GLU A 144 15.41 12.45 -22.33
C GLU A 144 16.82 12.25 -21.78
N THR A 145 17.46 13.30 -21.25
CA THR A 145 18.79 13.17 -20.63
C THR A 145 18.79 12.24 -19.42
N LEU A 146 17.66 12.14 -18.71
CA LEU A 146 17.54 11.30 -17.53
C LEU A 146 17.24 9.83 -17.87
N ASN A 147 16.51 9.56 -18.96
CA ASN A 147 16.05 8.22 -19.30
C ASN A 147 17.19 7.21 -19.51
N ASN A 148 18.32 7.68 -20.05
CA ASN A 148 19.47 6.84 -20.37
C ASN A 148 20.53 6.76 -19.26
N VAL A 149 20.23 7.30 -18.07
CA VAL A 149 21.13 7.23 -16.93
C VAL A 149 20.80 5.98 -16.11
N PRO A 150 21.77 5.12 -15.75
CA PRO A 150 21.52 3.99 -14.87
C PRO A 150 21.19 4.46 -13.45
N LEU A 151 20.44 3.63 -12.70
CA LEU A 151 20.20 3.87 -11.27
C LEU A 151 21.32 3.23 -10.43
N ASP A 152 21.63 3.85 -9.30
CA ASP A 152 22.62 3.30 -8.36
C ASP A 152 22.06 2.09 -7.61
N MET A 153 22.65 0.92 -7.88
CA MET A 153 22.29 -0.37 -7.26
C MET A 153 22.53 -0.43 -5.75
N ALA A 154 23.33 0.49 -5.18
CA ALA A 154 23.50 0.61 -3.74
C ALA A 154 22.29 1.25 -3.05
N MET A 155 21.41 1.90 -3.80
CA MET A 155 20.28 2.68 -3.31
C MET A 155 18.94 2.01 -3.67
N PRO A 156 17.82 2.42 -3.03
CA PRO A 156 16.51 2.11 -3.55
C PRO A 156 16.38 2.61 -4.99
N LEU A 157 15.93 1.71 -5.87
CA LEU A 157 16.05 1.86 -7.32
C LEU A 157 14.96 2.76 -7.92
N TRP A 158 14.88 4.01 -7.46
CA TRP A 158 14.05 5.04 -8.06
C TRP A 158 14.62 6.43 -7.79
N LYS A 159 14.31 7.38 -8.66
CA LYS A 159 14.63 8.81 -8.50
C LYS A 159 13.50 9.65 -9.07
N LEU A 160 13.27 10.81 -8.47
CA LEU A 160 12.27 11.77 -8.94
C LEU A 160 12.95 13.12 -9.13
N HIS A 161 12.79 13.69 -10.32
CA HIS A 161 13.22 15.05 -10.60
C HIS A 161 12.00 15.95 -10.66
N MET A 162 12.01 17.01 -9.86
CA MET A 162 10.96 18.01 -9.80
C MET A 162 11.40 19.25 -10.57
N VAL A 163 10.58 19.70 -11.51
CA VAL A 163 10.86 20.86 -12.34
C VAL A 163 9.65 21.79 -12.28
N HIS A 164 9.89 23.09 -12.10
CA HIS A 164 8.84 24.10 -12.14
C HIS A 164 8.88 24.81 -13.48
N VAL A 165 7.76 24.82 -14.19
CA VAL A 165 7.60 25.51 -15.48
C VAL A 165 6.32 26.32 -15.42
N ASN A 166 6.44 27.64 -15.56
CA ASN A 166 5.32 28.58 -15.33
C ASN A 166 4.68 28.34 -13.95
N ASP A 167 3.37 28.09 -13.91
CA ASP A 167 2.61 27.81 -12.68
C ASP A 167 2.45 26.30 -12.39
N GLN A 168 3.15 25.43 -13.13
CA GLN A 168 3.01 23.98 -13.05
C GLN A 168 4.24 23.30 -12.45
N THR A 169 4.03 22.12 -11.87
CA THR A 169 5.12 21.24 -11.40
C THR A 169 5.16 19.97 -12.25
N PHE A 170 6.30 19.70 -12.86
CA PHE A 170 6.60 18.47 -13.57
C PHE A 170 7.36 17.53 -12.65
N LEU A 171 6.88 16.29 -12.54
CA LEU A 171 7.53 15.20 -11.83
C LEU A 171 8.04 14.19 -12.86
N LEU A 172 9.35 14.09 -12.99
CA LEU A 172 10.04 13.13 -13.85
C LEU A 172 10.49 11.95 -12.99
N TRP A 173 9.69 10.89 -12.95
CA TRP A 173 9.89 9.77 -12.06
C TRP A 173 10.49 8.58 -12.82
N ARG A 174 11.65 8.16 -12.37
CA ARG A 174 12.37 6.99 -12.85
C ARG A 174 12.35 5.90 -11.79
N LEU A 175 12.02 4.68 -12.16
CA LEU A 175 12.15 3.52 -11.27
C LEU A 175 12.61 2.29 -12.06
N HIS A 176 13.38 1.42 -11.42
CA HIS A 176 13.76 0.15 -12.03
C HIS A 176 12.57 -0.81 -12.04
N HIS A 177 12.34 -1.52 -13.15
CA HIS A 177 11.25 -2.48 -13.33
C HIS A 177 11.21 -3.62 -12.30
N CYS A 178 12.29 -3.85 -11.56
CA CYS A 178 12.27 -4.82 -10.47
C CYS A 178 11.34 -4.39 -9.33
N LEU A 179 11.05 -3.09 -9.19
CA LEU A 179 10.15 -2.53 -8.18
C LEU A 179 8.68 -2.64 -8.57
N GLY A 180 8.36 -2.71 -9.86
CA GLY A 180 6.99 -2.71 -10.35
C GLY A 180 6.93 -2.74 -11.88
N ASP A 181 5.74 -3.00 -12.40
CA ASP A 181 5.43 -2.84 -13.83
C ASP A 181 4.77 -1.47 -14.08
N GLY A 182 4.47 -1.16 -15.34
CA GLY A 182 3.85 0.11 -15.72
C GLY A 182 2.37 0.25 -15.30
N GLN A 183 1.73 -0.80 -14.79
CA GLN A 183 0.33 -0.75 -14.34
C GLN A 183 0.22 -0.47 -12.83
N SER A 184 1.24 -0.84 -12.06
CA SER A 184 1.30 -0.75 -10.60
C SER A 184 1.33 0.68 -10.06
#